data_AF-A0A7S2VUP6-F1
#
_entry.id   AF-A0A7S2VUP6-F1
#
_cell.length_a   1.000
_cell.length_b   1.000
_cell.length_c   1.000
_cell.angle_alpha   90.00
_cell.angle_beta   90.00
_cell.angle_gamma   90.00
#
_symmetry.space_group_name_H-M   'P 1'
#
loop_
_entity.id
_entity.type
_entity.pdbx_description
1 polymer ?
#
loop_
_entity_poly.entity_id
_entity_poly.type
_entity_poly.pdbx_seq_one_letter_code
_entity_poly.pdbx_strand_id
1 'polypeptide(L)'
;RTPDTHFALDYVRPDFIMLRVMAQNLVMWNDVRPIRAWVFSQVPAVIGSNLSEGSCLSLFSEEKKKTEQNVHVKAVPMSSSDLDLEAIRQSFAYIIAGACLSLGFRFAGTANEKAQGVILHYLKQLLELRMA
;
A
#
# COMPACT_ATOMS: atom_id res chain seq x y z
N ARG A 1 -1.84 -13.88 7.11
CA ARG A 1 -2.51 -12.69 7.68
C ARG A 1 -1.42 -11.67 7.97
N THR A 2 -1.49 -10.51 7.31
CA THR A 2 -0.70 -9.33 7.69
C THR A 2 -1.12 -8.91 9.11
N PRO A 3 -0.20 -8.36 9.92
CA PRO A 3 -0.51 -8.03 11.32
C PRO A 3 -1.66 -7.03 11.41
N ASP A 4 -2.67 -7.35 12.22
CA ASP A 4 -3.90 -6.56 12.38
C ASP A 4 -3.78 -5.47 13.47
N THR A 5 -2.59 -5.27 14.06
CA THR A 5 -2.37 -4.34 15.19
C THR A 5 -1.14 -3.48 14.97
N HIS A 6 -1.23 -2.19 15.31
CA HIS A 6 -0.15 -1.20 15.23
C HIS A 6 1.17 -1.70 15.84
N PHE A 7 1.13 -2.21 17.08
CA PHE A 7 2.31 -2.74 17.76
C PHE A 7 3.01 -3.87 17.01
N ALA A 8 2.28 -4.71 16.29
CA ALA A 8 2.87 -5.82 15.54
C ALA A 8 3.50 -5.36 14.21
N LEU A 9 3.18 -4.15 13.73
CA LEU A 9 3.81 -3.56 12.56
C LEU A 9 5.23 -3.07 12.91
N ASP A 10 5.41 -2.50 14.10
CA ASP A 10 6.69 -1.93 14.57
C ASP A 10 7.77 -3.00 14.78
N TYR A 11 7.37 -4.24 15.08
CA TYR A 11 8.30 -5.37 15.27
C TYR A 11 8.61 -6.17 14.00
N VAL A 12 7.89 -5.93 12.90
CA VAL A 12 8.05 -6.73 11.67
C VAL A 12 8.85 -5.94 10.63
N ARG A 13 10.00 -6.50 10.22
CA ARG A 13 10.76 -5.97 9.09
C ARG A 13 9.86 -5.92 7.83
N PRO A 14 9.77 -4.79 7.12
CA PRO A 14 8.79 -4.61 6.03
C PRO A 14 9.02 -5.56 4.84
N ASP A 15 10.24 -6.06 4.65
CA ASP A 15 10.55 -7.12 3.67
C ASP A 15 9.72 -8.39 3.87
N PHE A 16 9.47 -8.79 5.13
CA PHE A 16 8.65 -9.96 5.43
C PHE A 16 7.18 -9.72 5.11
N ILE A 17 6.72 -8.47 5.18
CA ILE A 17 5.35 -8.11 4.77
C ILE A 17 5.21 -8.29 3.26
N MET A 18 6.17 -7.79 2.48
CA MET A 18 6.19 -7.98 1.01
C MET A 18 6.18 -9.46 0.63
N LEU A 19 7.05 -10.27 1.24
CA LEU A 19 7.12 -11.71 0.99
C LEU A 19 5.82 -12.42 1.35
N ARG A 20 5.17 -12.04 2.45
CA ARG A 20 3.86 -12.61 2.84
C ARG A 20 2.77 -12.28 1.84
N VAL A 21 2.68 -11.03 1.38
CA VAL A 21 1.72 -10.60 0.35
C VAL A 21 1.96 -11.39 -0.95
N MET A 22 3.22 -11.51 -1.36
CA MET A 22 3.58 -12.29 -2.53
C MET A 22 3.18 -13.77 -2.39
N ALA A 23 3.55 -14.41 -1.29
CA ALA A 23 3.21 -15.81 -1.04
C ALA A 23 1.70 -16.05 -1.02
N GLN A 24 0.92 -15.13 -0.43
CA GLN A 24 -0.54 -15.20 -0.43
C GLN A 24 -1.11 -15.11 -1.85
N ASN A 25 -0.61 -14.19 -2.67
CA ASN A 25 -1.06 -14.03 -4.05
C ASN A 25 -0.64 -15.20 -4.96
N LEU A 26 0.48 -15.86 -4.66
CA LEU A 26 0.91 -17.09 -5.35
C LEU A 26 0.01 -18.28 -5.00
N VAL A 27 -0.46 -18.37 -3.74
CA VAL A 27 -1.46 -19.39 -3.34
C VAL A 27 -2.83 -19.06 -3.95
N MET A 28 -3.28 -17.82 -3.83
CA MET A 28 -4.55 -17.31 -4.39
C MET A 28 -4.37 -16.84 -5.85
N TRP A 29 -3.68 -17.64 -6.65
CA TRP A 29 -3.25 -17.27 -8.01
C TRP A 29 -4.38 -16.86 -8.95
N ASN A 30 -5.54 -17.48 -8.80
CA ASN A 30 -6.69 -17.27 -9.66
C ASN A 30 -7.37 -15.91 -9.44
N ASP A 31 -7.15 -15.29 -8.28
CA ASP A 31 -7.78 -14.04 -7.87
C ASP A 31 -6.93 -12.81 -8.20
N VAL A 32 -5.71 -13.00 -8.69
CA VAL A 32 -4.83 -11.91 -9.11
C VAL A 32 -5.43 -11.21 -10.34
N ARG A 33 -5.72 -9.91 -10.21
CA ARG A 33 -6.36 -9.08 -11.26
C ARG A 33 -5.53 -7.83 -11.54
N PRO A 34 -5.29 -7.47 -12.83
CA PRO A 34 -4.51 -6.30 -13.22
C PRO A 34 -5.38 -5.03 -13.13
N ILE A 35 -5.88 -4.70 -11.94
CA ILE A 35 -6.69 -3.51 -11.66
C ILE A 35 -6.21 -2.85 -10.37
N ARG A 36 -6.25 -1.52 -10.33
CA ARG A 36 -5.83 -0.75 -9.14
C ARG A 36 -6.62 -1.11 -7.89
N ALA A 37 -7.94 -1.28 -8.02
CA ALA A 37 -8.81 -1.65 -6.90
C ALA A 37 -8.38 -2.97 -6.23
N TRP A 38 -7.88 -3.93 -7.00
CA TRP A 38 -7.36 -5.19 -6.46
C TRP A 38 -6.05 -4.96 -5.70
N VAL A 39 -5.15 -4.13 -6.22
CA VAL A 39 -3.90 -3.78 -5.52
C VAL A 39 -4.19 -3.11 -4.17
N PHE A 40 -5.14 -2.16 -4.14
CA PHE A 40 -5.58 -1.51 -2.90
C PHE A 40 -6.27 -2.49 -1.93
N SER A 41 -6.94 -3.52 -2.42
CA SER A 41 -7.56 -4.55 -1.56
C SER A 41 -6.54 -5.38 -0.75
N GLN A 42 -5.26 -5.38 -1.14
CA GLN A 42 -4.19 -6.07 -0.41
C GLN A 42 -3.75 -5.30 0.86
N VAL A 43 -4.18 -4.05 1.02
CA VAL A 43 -3.80 -3.19 2.14
C VAL A 43 -4.76 -3.41 3.32
N PRO A 44 -4.25 -3.79 4.50
CA PRO A 44 -5.08 -3.95 5.70
C PRO A 44 -5.75 -2.65 6.13
N ALA A 45 -6.97 -2.75 6.67
CA ALA A 45 -7.74 -1.61 7.15
C ALA A 45 -7.01 -0.79 8.24
N VAL A 46 -6.14 -1.44 9.01
CA VAL A 46 -5.29 -0.82 10.04
C VAL A 46 -4.34 0.22 9.45
N ILE A 47 -3.80 -0.04 8.25
CA ILE A 47 -2.95 0.93 7.55
C ILE A 47 -3.84 1.98 6.90
N GLY A 48 -4.98 1.58 6.32
CA GLY A 48 -5.94 2.49 5.69
C GLY A 48 -6.52 3.56 6.64
N SER A 49 -6.85 3.21 7.89
CA SER A 49 -7.39 4.17 8.86
C SER A 49 -6.35 5.20 9.30
N ASN A 50 -5.11 4.77 9.57
CA ASN A 50 -4.03 5.67 9.99
C ASN A 50 -3.48 6.52 8.82
N LEU A 51 -3.57 6.04 7.58
CA LEU A 51 -3.20 6.83 6.39
C LEU A 51 -4.17 7.98 6.08
N SER A 52 -5.43 7.88 6.53
CA SER A 52 -6.40 8.98 6.33
C SER A 52 -6.06 10.24 7.12
N GLU A 53 -5.23 10.10 8.17
CA GLU A 53 -4.78 11.19 9.04
C GLU A 53 -3.41 11.76 8.61
N GLY A 54 -2.71 11.14 7.64
CA GLY A 54 -1.38 11.56 7.17
C GLY A 54 -1.37 12.02 5.70
N SER A 55 -0.85 13.22 5.43
CA SER A 55 -0.72 13.85 4.09
C SER A 55 -0.13 12.98 2.96
N CYS A 56 0.52 11.85 3.26
CA CYS A 56 1.22 11.01 2.30
C CYS A 56 0.28 10.23 1.34
N LEU A 57 -0.98 9.96 1.74
CA LEU A 57 -1.97 9.28 0.88
C LEU A 57 -2.33 10.11 -0.37
N SER A 58 -2.14 11.43 -0.33
CA SER A 58 -2.45 12.31 -1.46
C SER A 58 -1.66 11.99 -2.73
N LEU A 59 -0.46 11.41 -2.61
CA LEU A 59 0.39 11.03 -3.75
C LEU A 59 -0.08 9.74 -4.45
N PHE A 60 -0.79 8.87 -3.73
CA PHE A 60 -1.26 7.59 -4.26
C PHE A 60 -2.70 7.65 -4.83
N SER A 61 -3.36 8.80 -4.69
CA SER A 61 -4.78 8.98 -5.03
C SER A 61 -5.01 10.15 -5.99
N GLU A 62 -4.65 10.00 -7.26
CA GLU A 62 -5.12 10.90 -8.34
C GLU A 62 -6.44 10.36 -8.93
N GLU A 63 -7.53 10.70 -8.23
CA GLU A 63 -8.78 11.30 -8.74
C GLU A 63 -9.91 11.13 -7.71
N LYS A 64 -10.07 12.12 -6.82
CA LYS A 64 -11.40 12.65 -6.47
C LYS A 64 -11.32 14.15 -6.16
N LYS A 65 -11.80 14.96 -7.10
CA LYS A 65 -12.24 16.34 -6.84
C LYS A 65 -13.38 16.33 -5.81
N LYS A 66 -13.26 17.24 -4.84
CA LYS A 66 -14.28 17.92 -4.02
C LYS A 66 -15.51 17.10 -3.60
N THR A 67 -15.60 16.81 -2.31
CA THR A 67 -16.76 17.19 -1.51
C THR A 67 -16.26 17.48 -0.10
N GLU A 68 -16.36 18.75 0.29
CA GLU A 68 -16.24 19.20 1.66
C GLU A 68 -17.21 18.40 2.53
N GLN A 69 -16.72 17.82 3.62
CA GLN A 69 -17.55 17.67 4.82
C GLN A 69 -16.66 17.57 6.05
N ASN A 70 -16.74 18.67 6.80
CA ASN A 70 -16.19 18.90 8.13
C ASN A 70 -16.34 17.67 9.03
N VAL A 71 -15.22 17.08 9.42
CA VAL A 71 -15.17 16.33 10.69
C VAL A 71 -14.01 16.88 11.49
N HIS A 72 -14.38 17.75 12.41
CA HIS A 72 -13.55 18.22 13.51
C HIS A 72 -13.23 17.01 14.39
N VAL A 73 -12.05 16.39 14.24
CA VAL A 73 -11.60 15.36 15.19
C VAL A 73 -10.24 15.72 15.74
N LYS A 74 -10.25 15.73 17.07
CA LYS A 74 -9.22 16.20 17.98
C LYS A 74 -7.85 15.58 17.71
N ALA A 75 -6.86 16.45 17.68
CA ALA A 75 -5.47 16.15 18.02
C ALA A 75 -5.40 15.41 19.36
N VAL A 76 -4.62 14.32 19.40
CA VAL A 76 -4.15 13.67 20.63
C VAL A 76 -2.62 13.52 20.51
N PRO A 77 -1.83 13.76 21.58
CA PRO A 77 -0.57 14.49 21.48
C PRO A 77 0.70 13.60 21.46
N MET A 78 1.73 14.14 20.79
CA MET A 78 3.18 14.10 21.05
C MET A 78 3.80 12.93 21.85
N SER A 79 4.70 12.17 21.20
CA SER A 79 6.15 12.02 21.55
C SER A 79 6.84 10.71 21.09
N SER A 80 6.21 9.88 20.25
CA SER A 80 6.81 8.68 19.61
C SER A 80 6.43 8.50 18.13
N SER A 81 5.64 9.42 17.60
CA SER A 81 4.79 9.28 16.41
C SER A 81 5.50 9.28 15.06
N ASP A 82 6.74 9.79 14.97
CA ASP A 82 7.45 9.88 13.68
C ASP A 82 7.98 8.51 13.22
N LEU A 83 8.44 7.69 14.18
CA LEU A 83 8.87 6.32 13.91
C LEU A 83 7.68 5.45 13.52
N ASP A 84 6.55 5.64 14.20
CA ASP A 84 5.30 4.93 13.94
C ASP A 84 4.76 5.26 12.52
N LEU A 85 4.77 6.55 12.14
CA LEU A 85 4.32 6.98 10.83
C LEU A 85 5.24 6.50 9.69
N GLU A 86 6.55 6.49 9.89
CA GLU A 86 7.50 6.00 8.90
C GLU A 86 7.40 4.48 8.72
N ALA A 87 7.26 3.72 9.81
CA ALA A 87 7.03 2.27 9.74
C ALA A 87 5.73 1.92 9.00
N ILE A 88 4.67 2.70 9.21
CA ILE A 88 3.39 2.57 8.51
C ILE A 88 3.57 2.85 7.01
N ARG A 89 4.26 3.93 6.63
CA ARG A 89 4.53 4.29 5.22
C ARG A 89 5.35 3.24 4.51
N GLN A 90 6.43 2.79 5.15
CA GLN A 90 7.28 1.72 4.62
C GLN A 90 6.47 0.44 4.43
N SER A 91 5.74 0.01 5.45
CA SER A 91 4.90 -1.19 5.35
C SER A 91 3.89 -1.10 4.21
N PHE A 92 3.24 0.06 4.01
CA PHE A 92 2.36 0.30 2.87
C PHE A 92 3.09 0.15 1.53
N ALA A 93 4.24 0.80 1.37
CA ALA A 93 5.03 0.73 0.14
C ALA A 93 5.44 -0.71 -0.20
N TYR A 94 5.87 -1.50 0.80
CA TYR A 94 6.25 -2.90 0.62
C TYR A 94 5.05 -3.82 0.31
N ILE A 95 3.85 -3.53 0.84
CA ILE A 95 2.62 -4.25 0.46
C ILE A 95 2.31 -4.02 -1.03
N ILE A 96 2.34 -2.76 -1.48
CA ILE A 96 2.09 -2.39 -2.87
C ILE A 96 3.16 -3.01 -3.79
N ALA A 97 4.43 -2.96 -3.39
CA ALA A 97 5.53 -3.60 -4.12
C ALA A 97 5.31 -5.11 -4.25
N GLY A 98 4.89 -5.79 -3.17
CA GLY A 98 4.59 -7.24 -3.19
C GLY A 98 3.41 -7.60 -4.10
N ALA A 99 2.36 -6.76 -4.11
CA ALA A 99 1.23 -6.92 -5.02
C ALA A 99 1.64 -6.69 -6.49
N CYS A 100 2.46 -5.68 -6.77
CA CYS A 100 3.00 -5.41 -8.11
C CYS A 100 3.92 -6.54 -8.60
N LEU A 101 4.76 -7.09 -7.71
CA LEU A 101 5.61 -8.24 -8.03
C LEU A 101 4.77 -9.48 -8.35
N SER A 102 3.69 -9.71 -7.60
CA SER A 102 2.74 -10.80 -7.86
C SER A 102 2.05 -10.66 -9.21
N LEU A 103 1.66 -9.42 -9.59
CA LEU A 103 1.15 -9.12 -10.93
C LEU A 103 2.20 -9.39 -12.01
N GLY A 104 3.45 -9.03 -11.75
CA GLY A 104 4.59 -9.33 -12.61
C GLY A 104 4.72 -10.83 -12.87
N PHE A 105 4.66 -11.67 -11.82
CA PHE A 105 4.69 -13.13 -11.99
C PHE A 105 3.46 -13.65 -12.75
N ARG A 106 2.26 -13.13 -12.46
CA ARG A 106 1.02 -13.58 -13.10
C ARG A 106 0.96 -13.31 -14.59
N PHE A 107 1.55 -12.18 -15.02
CA PHE A 107 1.47 -11.71 -16.39
C PHE A 107 2.83 -11.70 -17.10
N ALA A 108 3.85 -12.34 -16.53
CA ALA A 108 5.17 -12.49 -17.14
C ALA A 108 5.06 -13.10 -18.54
N GLY A 109 5.60 -12.41 -19.55
CA GLY A 109 5.59 -12.88 -20.94
C GLY A 109 4.23 -12.82 -21.65
N THR A 110 3.15 -12.39 -20.98
CA THR A 110 1.80 -12.31 -21.60
C THR A 110 1.55 -11.01 -22.37
N ALA A 111 2.47 -10.04 -22.33
CA ALA A 111 2.35 -8.72 -22.95
C ALA A 111 1.02 -7.99 -22.63
N ASN A 112 0.49 -8.19 -21.42
CA ASN A 112 -0.77 -7.58 -21.02
C ASN A 112 -0.62 -6.08 -20.68
N GLU A 113 -1.16 -5.22 -21.55
CA GLU A 113 -1.10 -3.76 -21.39
C GLU A 113 -1.72 -3.25 -20.09
N LYS A 114 -2.81 -3.88 -19.62
CA LYS A 114 -3.46 -3.47 -18.36
C LYS A 114 -2.55 -3.74 -17.16
N ALA A 115 -1.92 -4.91 -17.13
CA ALA A 115 -0.98 -5.27 -16.07
C ALA A 115 0.24 -4.34 -16.08
N GLN A 116 0.80 -4.07 -17.26
CA GLN A 116 1.90 -3.13 -17.44
C GLN A 116 1.53 -1.73 -16.96
N GLY A 117 0.37 -1.20 -17.37
CA GLY A 117 -0.08 0.14 -17.00
C GLY A 117 -0.26 0.31 -15.49
N VAL A 118 -0.82 -0.70 -14.81
CA VAL A 118 -0.97 -0.69 -13.35
C VAL A 118 0.38 -0.74 -12.65
N ILE A 119 1.26 -1.66 -13.03
CA ILE A 119 2.60 -1.78 -12.43
C ILE A 119 3.40 -0.49 -12.64
N LEU A 120 3.36 0.09 -13.85
CA LEU A 120 4.10 1.31 -14.16
C LEU A 120 3.56 2.53 -13.40
N HIS A 121 2.25 2.60 -13.18
CA HIS A 121 1.65 3.65 -12.37
C HIS A 121 2.17 3.62 -10.92
N TYR A 122 2.12 2.45 -10.27
CA TYR A 122 2.63 2.31 -8.90
C TYR A 122 4.16 2.43 -8.81
N LEU A 123 4.89 1.98 -9.83
CA LEU A 123 6.33 2.15 -9.90
C LEU A 123 6.73 3.63 -9.93
N LYS A 124 6.03 4.45 -10.73
CA LYS A 124 6.25 5.91 -10.76
C LYS A 124 6.01 6.54 -9.38
N GLN A 125 4.90 6.19 -8.74
CA GLN A 125 4.58 6.69 -7.39
C GLN A 125 5.65 6.29 -6.35
N LEU A 126 6.11 5.03 -6.37
CA LEU A 126 7.18 4.57 -5.47
C LEU A 126 8.52 5.25 -5.75
N LEU A 127 8.82 5.56 -7.01
CA LEU A 127 10.04 6.28 -7.39
C LEU A 127 10.00 7.74 -6.96
N GLU A 128 8.86 8.41 -7.08
CA GLU A 128 8.66 9.78 -6.62
C GLU A 128 8.87 9.90 -5.10
N LEU A 129 8.35 8.95 -4.34
CA LEU A 129 8.53 8.91 -2.89
C LEU A 129 9.97 8.68 -2.45
N ARG A 130 10.77 7.98 -3.25
CA ARG A 130 12.20 7.81 -2.96
C ARG A 130 13.00 9.10 -3.17
N MET A 131 12.51 10.00 -4.02
CA MET A 131 13.20 11.26 -4.35
C MET A 131 12.77 12.44 -3.47
N ALA A 132 11.75 12.26 -2.62
CA ALA A 132 11.30 13.23 -1.63
C ALA A 132 11.97 12.98 -0.27
#